data_AF-A0A1L3GKK5-F1
#
_entry.id   AF-A0A1L3GKK5-F1
#
_cell.length_a   1.000
_cell.length_b   1.000
_cell.length_c   1.000
_cell.angle_alpha   90.00
_cell.angle_beta   90.00
_cell.angle_gamma   90.00
#
_symmetry.space_group_name_H-M   'P 1'
#
loop_
_entity.id
_entity.type
_entity.pdbx_description
1 polymer ?
#
loop_
_entity_poly.entity_id
_entity_poly.type
_entity_poly.pdbx_seq_one_letter_code
_entity_poly.pdbx_strand_id
1 'polypeptide(L)'
;MINTIKLTIAALMILVISLLTCPGLLLAQNIELNWESSVSDDVAGYKIYYKAGSSELPLDGIEALEGPSPIDVGDVTSFTLTELPEGSVYYFRATVYDSTGYESSLSNLTASAWIPAPVAPEMGETAGTPATLIWSTPPADLNLTFTLRYGTDPQLQTGSATIASHHGDSAPPTTPASAPLLAAMVCLVGLSLRQLAARLGKQRLLALTVCVGLALSTASCGGGGGGGGGGGGSSPSATVSYDSDTIVVAGLTDSYYTTDDLEEGATYYWQVIAVDGDGQEYESETSSFVAE
;
A
#
# COMPACT_ATOMS: atom_id res chain seq x y z
N MET A 1 -14.78 38.93 23.32
CA MET A 1 -15.05 37.60 23.93
C MET A 1 -15.86 36.69 23.01
N ILE A 2 -16.95 37.16 22.39
CA ILE A 2 -17.75 36.34 21.44
C ILE A 2 -17.00 36.02 20.14
N ASN A 3 -16.26 36.98 19.56
CA ASN A 3 -15.51 36.75 18.31
C ASN A 3 -14.33 35.79 18.47
N THR A 4 -13.67 35.79 19.63
CA THR A 4 -12.56 34.87 19.92
C THR A 4 -13.04 33.43 20.06
N ILE A 5 -14.23 33.21 20.64
CA ILE A 5 -14.85 31.87 20.77
C ILE A 5 -15.27 31.30 19.41
N LYS A 6 -15.83 32.14 18.52
CA LYS A 6 -16.18 31.70 17.15
C LYS A 6 -14.95 31.32 16.32
N LEU A 7 -13.85 32.07 16.47
CA LEU A 7 -12.59 31.80 15.77
C LEU A 7 -11.97 30.47 16.25
N THR A 8 -12.01 30.20 17.56
CA THR A 8 -11.51 28.93 18.12
C THR A 8 -12.33 27.73 17.70
N ILE A 9 -13.67 27.86 17.61
CA ILE A 9 -14.54 26.76 17.17
C ILE A 9 -14.33 26.48 15.68
N ALA A 10 -14.20 27.50 14.84
CA ALA A 10 -13.90 27.31 13.42
C ALA A 10 -12.54 26.64 13.18
N ALA A 11 -11.49 27.04 13.92
CA ALA A 11 -10.18 26.41 13.85
C ALA A 11 -10.21 24.93 14.32
N LEU A 12 -10.97 24.63 15.36
CA LEU A 12 -11.12 23.26 15.88
C LEU A 12 -11.93 22.39 14.92
N MET A 13 -12.94 22.94 14.25
CA MET A 13 -13.69 22.25 13.19
C MET A 13 -12.82 21.97 11.97
N ILE A 14 -11.97 22.92 11.53
CA ILE A 14 -11.04 22.72 10.41
C ILE A 14 -9.98 21.67 10.78
N LEU A 15 -9.45 21.71 12.00
CA LEU A 15 -8.53 20.69 12.51
C LEU A 15 -9.20 19.31 12.56
N VAL A 16 -10.41 19.22 13.12
CA VAL A 16 -11.16 17.95 13.20
C VAL A 16 -11.52 17.41 11.81
N ILE A 17 -11.92 18.26 10.86
CA ILE A 17 -12.19 17.86 9.47
C ILE A 17 -10.90 17.40 8.78
N SER A 18 -9.78 18.07 9.00
CA SER A 18 -8.46 17.67 8.49
C SER A 18 -7.94 16.38 9.12
N LEU A 19 -8.37 16.02 10.33
CA LEU A 19 -8.09 14.73 10.97
C LEU A 19 -9.12 13.64 10.62
N LEU A 20 -10.34 14.02 10.19
CA LEU A 20 -11.40 13.09 9.77
C LEU A 20 -11.26 12.64 8.32
N THR A 21 -10.63 13.45 7.47
CA THR A 21 -10.10 12.99 6.19
C THR A 21 -8.79 12.26 6.47
N CYS A 22 -8.87 11.05 7.02
CA CYS A 22 -7.74 10.15 6.94
C CYS A 22 -7.57 9.87 5.44
N PRO A 23 -6.48 10.31 4.77
CA PRO A 23 -6.14 9.63 3.54
C PRO A 23 -6.01 8.16 3.92
N GLY A 24 -6.64 7.27 3.15
CA GLY A 24 -6.41 5.83 3.29
C GLY A 24 -4.92 5.57 3.41
N LEU A 25 -4.53 4.53 4.16
CA LEU A 25 -3.11 4.23 4.31
C LEU A 25 -2.57 3.89 2.92
N LEU A 26 -1.90 4.85 2.28
CA LEU A 26 -1.36 4.66 0.95
C LEU A 26 -0.21 3.68 1.09
N LEU A 27 -0.34 2.59 0.35
CA LEU A 27 0.74 1.65 0.15
C LEU A 27 1.88 2.34 -0.60
N ALA A 28 3.10 2.02 -0.21
CA ALA A 28 4.26 2.81 -0.58
C ALA A 28 5.42 1.93 -1.04
N GLN A 29 6.16 2.44 -2.00
CA GLN A 29 7.33 1.83 -2.61
C GLN A 29 8.61 2.59 -2.24
N ASN A 30 9.74 1.90 -2.40
CA ASN A 30 11.07 2.51 -2.32
C ASN A 30 11.69 2.56 -3.73
N ILE A 31 12.32 3.67 -4.08
CA ILE A 31 12.96 3.86 -5.38
C ILE A 31 14.44 4.15 -5.17
N GLU A 32 15.29 3.23 -5.64
CA GLU A 32 16.74 3.40 -5.64
C GLU A 32 17.20 4.08 -6.93
N LEU A 33 17.90 5.20 -6.79
CA LEU A 33 18.54 5.93 -7.86
C LEU A 33 20.04 5.69 -7.82
N ASN A 34 20.62 5.44 -8.99
CA ASN A 34 22.06 5.30 -9.19
C ASN A 34 22.48 6.18 -10.36
N TRP A 35 23.58 6.93 -10.22
CA TRP A 35 24.10 7.80 -11.27
C TRP A 35 25.63 7.78 -11.34
N GLU A 36 26.16 8.19 -12.47
CA GLU A 36 27.61 8.33 -12.66
C GLU A 36 28.11 9.61 -11.98
N SER A 37 29.29 9.55 -11.38
CA SER A 37 29.95 10.73 -10.82
C SER A 37 30.20 11.77 -11.90
N SER A 38 30.02 13.05 -11.53
CA SER A 38 30.42 14.17 -12.39
C SER A 38 31.93 14.14 -12.67
N VAL A 39 32.31 14.64 -13.85
CA VAL A 39 33.72 14.77 -14.29
C VAL A 39 34.39 16.04 -13.76
N SER A 40 33.65 16.90 -13.06
CA SER A 40 34.20 18.11 -12.44
C SER A 40 35.08 17.73 -11.25
N ASP A 41 36.20 18.43 -11.07
CA ASP A 41 37.09 18.21 -9.92
C ASP A 41 36.55 18.88 -8.63
N ASP A 42 35.62 19.82 -8.75
CA ASP A 42 35.11 20.65 -7.65
C ASP A 42 33.74 20.20 -7.10
N VAL A 43 33.40 18.92 -7.21
CA VAL A 43 32.12 18.38 -6.71
C VAL A 43 32.08 18.42 -5.18
N ALA A 44 31.05 19.07 -4.63
CA ALA A 44 30.76 19.07 -3.19
C ALA A 44 29.55 18.19 -2.83
N GLY A 45 28.64 17.94 -3.79
CA GLY A 45 27.53 17.03 -3.60
C GLY A 45 26.50 17.12 -4.71
N TYR A 46 25.38 16.42 -4.53
CA TYR A 46 24.30 16.32 -5.49
C TYR A 46 22.96 16.72 -4.86
N LYS A 47 22.04 17.22 -5.68
CA LYS A 47 20.63 17.37 -5.32
C LYS A 47 19.75 16.56 -6.25
N ILE A 48 18.76 15.90 -5.67
CA ILE A 48 17.78 15.09 -6.39
C ILE A 48 16.46 15.84 -6.46
N TYR A 49 15.94 15.93 -7.67
CA TYR A 49 14.65 16.52 -8.00
C TYR A 49 13.69 15.42 -8.39
N TYR A 50 12.49 15.38 -7.80
CA TYR A 50 11.50 14.35 -8.11
C TYR A 50 10.07 14.90 -8.17
N LYS A 51 9.17 14.18 -8.85
CA LYS A 51 7.72 14.48 -8.92
C LYS A 51 6.92 13.26 -9.39
N ALA A 52 5.76 13.02 -8.78
CA ALA A 52 4.82 11.99 -9.23
C ALA A 52 3.99 12.45 -10.44
N GLY A 53 3.74 11.56 -11.40
CA GLY A 53 2.74 11.69 -12.45
C GLY A 53 3.03 12.73 -13.55
N SER A 54 4.06 13.58 -13.40
CA SER A 54 4.43 14.57 -14.39
C SER A 54 5.94 14.77 -14.49
N SER A 55 6.41 14.85 -15.73
CA SER A 55 7.79 15.19 -16.08
C SER A 55 8.05 16.69 -16.24
N GLU A 56 7.00 17.52 -16.10
CA GLU A 56 7.08 18.97 -16.29
C GLU A 56 7.82 19.65 -15.14
N LEU A 57 8.71 20.58 -15.49
CA LEU A 57 9.45 21.38 -14.51
C LEU A 57 8.55 22.48 -13.88
N PRO A 58 8.77 22.82 -12.60
CA PRO A 58 9.72 22.19 -11.69
C PRO A 58 9.24 20.79 -11.23
N LEU A 59 10.20 19.89 -11.00
CA LEU A 59 9.92 18.65 -10.28
C LEU A 59 9.89 18.97 -8.78
N ASP A 60 8.69 19.16 -8.25
CA ASP A 60 8.39 19.72 -6.92
C ASP A 60 7.63 18.72 -6.02
N GLY A 61 7.95 17.43 -6.14
CA GLY A 61 7.39 16.35 -5.34
C GLY A 61 7.60 16.55 -3.84
N ILE A 62 6.67 16.03 -3.04
CA ILE A 62 6.62 16.19 -1.59
C ILE A 62 6.36 14.89 -0.85
N GLU A 63 6.20 13.78 -1.58
CA GLU A 63 5.68 12.54 -1.04
C GLU A 63 6.75 11.69 -0.33
N ALA A 64 8.04 11.86 -0.64
CA ALA A 64 9.10 11.03 -0.07
C ALA A 64 9.35 11.34 1.41
N LEU A 65 9.71 10.31 2.18
CA LEU A 65 10.09 10.46 3.58
C LEU A 65 11.32 11.37 3.77
N GLU A 66 12.25 11.37 2.81
CA GLU A 66 13.46 12.19 2.85
C GLU A 66 13.19 13.69 2.65
N GLY A 67 11.96 14.05 2.25
CA GLY A 67 11.45 15.42 2.21
C GLY A 67 11.09 15.90 0.81
N PRO A 68 10.72 17.19 0.70
CA PRO A 68 10.31 17.78 -0.58
C PRO A 68 11.50 17.97 -1.52
N SER A 69 11.22 17.86 -2.81
CA SER A 69 12.15 18.17 -3.88
C SER A 69 12.51 19.68 -3.90
N PRO A 70 13.79 20.06 -4.12
CA PRO A 70 14.95 19.19 -4.23
C PRO A 70 15.48 18.71 -2.87
N ILE A 71 15.98 17.47 -2.86
CA ILE A 71 16.65 16.85 -1.71
C ILE A 71 18.16 16.96 -1.91
N ASP A 72 18.88 17.53 -0.94
CA ASP A 72 20.34 17.49 -0.91
C ASP A 72 20.81 16.14 -0.36
N VAL A 73 21.49 15.37 -1.20
CA VAL A 73 21.94 14.01 -0.87
C VAL A 73 23.43 13.95 -0.56
N GLY A 74 24.13 15.08 -0.61
CA GLY A 74 25.57 15.17 -0.42
C GLY A 74 26.37 14.50 -1.54
N ASP A 75 27.64 14.20 -1.26
CA ASP A 75 28.57 13.57 -2.22
C ASP A 75 28.39 12.05 -2.24
N VAL A 76 27.29 11.62 -2.86
CA VAL A 76 26.96 10.22 -3.12
C VAL A 76 26.60 10.01 -4.58
N THR A 77 26.68 8.77 -5.06
CA THR A 77 26.29 8.36 -6.42
C THR A 77 25.09 7.40 -6.43
N SER A 78 24.48 7.19 -5.26
CA SER A 78 23.31 6.35 -5.07
C SER A 78 22.45 6.92 -3.94
N PHE A 79 21.13 6.92 -4.10
CA PHE A 79 20.20 7.37 -3.07
C PHE A 79 18.86 6.68 -3.21
N THR A 80 18.24 6.34 -2.08
CA THR A 80 16.91 5.71 -2.06
C THR A 80 15.90 6.71 -1.52
N LEU A 81 14.83 6.95 -2.29
CA LEU A 81 13.65 7.62 -1.79
C LEU A 81 12.70 6.57 -1.22
N THR A 82 12.22 6.80 0.00
CA THR A 82 11.37 5.83 0.71
C THR A 82 9.98 6.38 0.98
N GLU A 83 9.05 5.46 1.21
CA GLU A 83 7.63 5.74 1.49
C GLU A 83 6.92 6.55 0.39
N LEU A 84 7.33 6.35 -0.87
CA LEU A 84 6.66 6.96 -2.02
C LEU A 84 5.34 6.24 -2.31
N PRO A 85 4.19 6.91 -2.36
CA PRO A 85 2.92 6.28 -2.71
C PRO A 85 2.96 5.52 -4.04
N GLU A 86 2.41 4.31 -4.05
CA GLU A 86 2.20 3.53 -5.27
C GLU A 86 1.15 4.18 -6.21
N GLY A 87 1.00 3.63 -7.42
CA GLY A 87 -0.02 4.05 -8.38
C GLY A 87 0.39 5.24 -9.25
N SER A 88 1.62 5.72 -9.11
CA SER A 88 2.19 6.81 -9.92
C SER A 88 3.57 6.46 -10.48
N VAL A 89 3.87 6.99 -11.66
CA VAL A 89 5.25 7.04 -12.17
C VAL A 89 5.95 8.24 -11.55
N TYR A 90 7.13 8.05 -10.98
CA TYR A 90 7.96 9.12 -10.47
C TYR A 90 9.01 9.54 -11.49
N TYR A 91 9.19 10.84 -11.65
CA TYR A 91 10.16 11.44 -12.56
C TYR A 91 11.29 12.06 -11.76
N PHE A 92 12.52 11.85 -12.21
CA PHE A 92 13.74 12.25 -11.50
C PHE A 92 14.70 13.02 -12.39
N ARG A 93 15.39 13.98 -11.78
CA ARG A 93 16.58 14.65 -12.30
C ARG A 93 17.54 14.92 -11.15
N ALA A 94 18.81 15.15 -11.49
CA ALA A 94 19.83 15.53 -10.52
C ALA A 94 20.58 16.79 -10.97
N THR A 95 21.11 17.52 -10.01
CA THR A 95 22.18 18.52 -10.21
C THR A 95 23.38 18.15 -9.36
N VAL A 96 24.56 18.58 -9.79
CA VAL A 96 25.76 18.59 -8.95
C VAL A 96 26.00 20.02 -8.47
N TYR A 97 26.50 20.19 -7.26
CA TYR A 97 26.91 21.49 -6.73
C TYR A 97 28.35 21.50 -6.27
N ASP A 98 28.98 22.67 -6.36
CA ASP A 98 30.36 22.90 -5.91
C ASP A 98 30.43 23.38 -4.45
N SER A 99 31.64 23.58 -3.93
CA SER A 99 31.86 24.04 -2.55
C SER A 99 31.29 25.44 -2.23
N THR A 100 30.90 26.21 -3.26
CA THR A 100 30.22 27.51 -3.12
C THR A 100 28.69 27.40 -3.17
N GLY A 101 28.17 26.19 -3.42
CA GLY A 101 26.76 25.89 -3.58
C GLY A 101 26.20 26.21 -4.97
N TYR A 102 27.07 26.43 -5.97
CA TYR A 102 26.63 26.67 -7.34
C TYR A 102 26.23 25.34 -8.00
N GLU A 103 25.00 25.28 -8.51
CA GLU A 103 24.44 24.08 -9.14
C GLU A 103 24.67 24.05 -10.65
N SER A 104 24.93 22.86 -11.17
CA SER A 104 24.95 22.59 -12.61
C SER A 104 23.57 22.71 -13.26
N SER A 105 23.54 22.62 -14.59
CA SER A 105 22.31 22.26 -15.30
C SER A 105 21.78 20.89 -14.83
N LEU A 106 20.47 20.69 -14.96
CA LEU A 106 19.81 19.41 -14.68
C LEU A 106 20.34 18.28 -15.58
N SER A 107 20.44 17.07 -15.03
CA SER A 107 20.69 15.82 -15.75
C SER A 107 19.59 15.50 -16.77
N ASN A 108 19.74 14.41 -17.53
CA ASN A 108 18.62 13.82 -18.27
C ASN A 108 17.47 13.45 -17.32
N LEU A 109 16.24 13.44 -17.85
CA LEU A 109 15.07 12.95 -17.15
C LEU A 109 15.11 11.43 -17.08
N THR A 110 14.79 10.87 -15.92
CA THR A 110 14.59 9.43 -15.72
C THR A 110 13.22 9.23 -15.07
N ALA A 111 12.60 8.07 -15.28
CA ALA A 111 11.32 7.72 -14.68
C ALA A 111 11.42 6.36 -13.98
N SER A 112 10.64 6.16 -12.92
CA SER A 112 10.42 4.84 -12.33
C SER A 112 9.51 3.98 -13.20
N ALA A 113 9.46 2.68 -12.90
CA ALA A 113 8.32 1.87 -13.29
C ALA A 113 7.06 2.37 -12.56
N TRP A 114 5.89 2.06 -13.13
CA TRP A 114 4.62 2.20 -12.46
C TRP A 114 4.32 0.95 -11.65
N ILE A 115 3.98 1.10 -10.37
CA ILE A 115 3.53 0.01 -9.51
C ILE A 115 2.03 0.19 -9.25
N PRO A 116 1.18 -0.84 -9.41
CA PRO A 116 -0.23 -0.73 -9.09
C PRO A 116 -0.43 -0.45 -7.59
N ALA A 117 -1.31 0.48 -7.23
CA ALA A 117 -1.76 0.70 -5.86
C ALA A 117 -3.12 0.04 -5.62
N PRO A 118 -3.27 -0.81 -4.60
CA PRO A 118 -4.58 -1.21 -4.07
C PRO A 118 -5.39 0.02 -3.63
N VAL A 119 -6.59 0.21 -4.19
CA VAL A 119 -7.46 1.37 -3.94
C VAL A 119 -8.67 1.00 -3.08
N ALA A 120 -9.31 -0.13 -3.37
CA ALA A 120 -10.46 -0.59 -2.59
C ALA A 120 -10.57 -2.11 -2.63
N PRO A 121 -10.99 -2.76 -1.53
CA PRO A 121 -11.11 -2.20 -0.18
C PRO A 121 -9.74 -1.74 0.36
N GLU A 122 -9.73 -0.63 1.11
CA GLU A 122 -8.51 -0.13 1.75
C GLU A 122 -8.08 -1.03 2.92
N MET A 123 -6.86 -0.84 3.38
CA MET A 123 -6.26 -1.70 4.40
C MET A 123 -7.06 -1.68 5.72
N GLY A 124 -7.64 -2.83 6.06
CA GLY A 124 -8.42 -3.05 7.27
C GLY A 124 -9.88 -2.63 7.16
N GLU A 125 -10.35 -2.25 5.97
CA GLU A 125 -11.77 -1.95 5.74
C GLU A 125 -12.64 -3.22 5.79
N THR A 126 -13.95 -3.01 5.90
CA THR A 126 -14.93 -4.05 5.64
C THR A 126 -15.45 -3.95 4.22
N ALA A 127 -15.72 -5.09 3.58
CA ALA A 127 -16.25 -5.15 2.23
C ALA A 127 -17.32 -6.22 2.12
N GLY A 128 -18.37 -5.95 1.35
CA GLY A 128 -19.45 -6.90 1.16
C GLY A 128 -19.02 -8.18 0.42
N THR A 129 -19.92 -9.15 0.41
CA THR A 129 -19.78 -10.41 -0.31
C THR A 129 -20.76 -10.49 -1.50
N PRO A 130 -20.28 -10.49 -2.77
CA PRO A 130 -18.89 -10.43 -3.20
C PRO A 130 -18.24 -9.04 -3.05
N ALA A 131 -16.92 -9.01 -2.91
CA ALA A 131 -16.14 -7.77 -2.85
C ALA A 131 -15.71 -7.35 -4.25
N THR A 132 -15.63 -6.04 -4.50
CA THR A 132 -14.99 -5.51 -5.71
C THR A 132 -13.62 -4.96 -5.33
N LEU A 133 -12.57 -5.64 -5.79
CA LEU A 133 -11.18 -5.22 -5.63
C LEU A 133 -10.83 -4.24 -6.75
N ILE A 134 -10.30 -3.08 -6.42
CA ILE A 134 -9.99 -1.98 -7.35
C ILE A 134 -8.57 -1.52 -7.10
N TRP A 135 -7.76 -1.39 -8.15
CA TRP A 135 -6.43 -0.81 -8.07
C TRP A 135 -6.28 0.40 -8.99
N SER A 136 -5.18 1.13 -8.84
CA SER A 136 -4.87 2.31 -9.66
C SER A 136 -4.83 1.96 -11.14
N THR A 137 -5.32 2.87 -11.97
CA THR A 137 -5.27 2.75 -13.43
C THR A 137 -3.86 3.10 -13.94
N PRO A 138 -3.26 2.29 -14.82
CA PRO A 138 -1.95 2.60 -15.36
C PRO A 138 -2.00 3.84 -16.29
N PRO A 139 -0.87 4.55 -16.44
CA PRO A 139 -0.70 5.52 -17.51
C PRO A 139 -1.09 4.94 -18.88
N ALA A 140 -1.74 5.75 -19.72
CA ALA A 140 -2.36 5.30 -20.97
C ALA A 140 -1.37 4.76 -22.02
N ASP A 141 -0.08 5.06 -21.86
CA ASP A 141 1.02 4.59 -22.70
C ASP A 141 1.59 3.23 -22.26
N LEU A 142 1.21 2.74 -21.08
CA LEU A 142 1.60 1.42 -20.60
C LEU A 142 0.54 0.37 -20.96
N ASN A 143 0.94 -0.62 -21.76
CA ASN A 143 0.10 -1.77 -22.07
C ASN A 143 0.42 -2.92 -21.11
N LEU A 144 -0.28 -2.95 -19.98
CA LEU A 144 -0.08 -3.92 -18.91
C LEU A 144 -1.23 -4.93 -18.86
N THR A 145 -0.92 -6.13 -18.40
CA THR A 145 -1.92 -7.08 -17.89
C THR A 145 -1.74 -7.25 -16.39
N PHE A 146 -2.76 -7.73 -15.69
CA PHE A 146 -2.71 -7.90 -14.25
C PHE A 146 -2.91 -9.36 -13.84
N THR A 147 -2.14 -9.75 -12.83
CA THR A 147 -2.39 -10.93 -12.01
C THR A 147 -2.80 -10.46 -10.62
N LEU A 148 -4.01 -10.82 -10.22
CA LEU A 148 -4.52 -10.59 -8.87
C LEU A 148 -4.27 -11.84 -8.02
N ARG A 149 -3.76 -11.65 -6.81
CA ARG A 149 -3.74 -12.68 -5.76
C ARG A 149 -4.62 -12.21 -4.61
N TYR A 150 -5.51 -13.06 -4.15
CA TYR A 150 -6.30 -12.76 -2.95
C TYR A 150 -6.65 -14.04 -2.18
N GLY A 151 -6.83 -13.94 -0.87
CA GLY A 151 -7.12 -15.12 -0.06
C GLY A 151 -6.98 -14.88 1.43
N THR A 152 -7.12 -15.94 2.21
CA THR A 152 -7.00 -15.93 3.68
C THR A 152 -5.56 -16.11 4.16
N ASP A 153 -4.62 -16.47 3.26
CA ASP A 153 -3.19 -16.49 3.55
C ASP A 153 -2.60 -15.06 3.53
N PRO A 154 -2.08 -14.54 4.67
CA PRO A 154 -1.42 -13.24 4.72
C PRO A 154 -0.22 -13.09 3.79
N GLN A 155 0.41 -14.21 3.43
CA GLN A 155 1.60 -14.23 2.57
C GLN A 155 1.26 -14.44 1.10
N LEU A 156 -0.01 -14.68 0.77
CA LEU A 156 -0.50 -14.95 -0.59
C LEU A 156 0.39 -15.95 -1.36
N GLN A 157 0.85 -17.00 -0.66
CA GLN A 157 1.73 -17.98 -1.26
C GLN A 157 0.96 -18.80 -2.29
N THR A 158 1.66 -19.15 -3.37
CA THR A 158 1.15 -20.06 -4.39
C THR A 158 1.97 -21.35 -4.34
N GLY A 159 1.33 -22.42 -3.87
CA GLY A 159 1.91 -23.74 -3.79
C GLY A 159 2.12 -24.34 -5.17
N SER A 160 3.36 -24.35 -5.65
CA SER A 160 3.84 -25.53 -6.38
C SER A 160 4.36 -26.52 -5.36
N ALA A 161 3.46 -27.26 -4.72
CA ALA A 161 3.84 -28.49 -4.05
C ALA A 161 4.28 -29.50 -5.12
N THR A 162 5.51 -29.37 -5.61
CA THR A 162 6.19 -30.48 -6.27
C THR A 162 6.45 -31.50 -5.16
N ILE A 163 5.49 -32.39 -4.93
CA ILE A 163 5.75 -33.63 -4.21
C ILE A 163 6.74 -34.38 -5.11
N ALA A 164 8.03 -34.17 -4.88
CA ALA A 164 9.03 -35.14 -5.24
C ALA A 164 8.68 -36.40 -4.44
N SER A 165 7.98 -37.33 -5.10
CA SER A 165 7.84 -38.69 -4.61
C SER A 165 9.23 -39.30 -4.60
N HIS A 166 9.96 -39.05 -3.51
CA HIS A 166 11.25 -39.66 -3.29
C HIS A 166 10.98 -41.15 -3.08
N HIS A 167 11.28 -41.90 -4.13
CA HIS A 167 11.33 -43.35 -4.14
C HIS A 167 12.14 -43.79 -2.92
N GLY A 168 11.53 -44.65 -2.11
CA GLY A 168 12.04 -45.03 -0.81
C GLY A 168 13.39 -45.73 -0.93
N ASP A 169 14.32 -45.30 -0.09
CA ASP A 169 15.30 -46.21 0.47
C ASP A 169 15.46 -45.92 1.96
N SER A 170 15.33 -46.99 2.74
CA SER A 170 15.22 -46.97 4.19
C SER A 170 16.61 -47.02 4.82
N ALA A 171 16.93 -46.07 5.71
CA ALA A 171 18.02 -46.24 6.67
C ALA A 171 17.66 -45.57 8.03
N PRO A 172 18.02 -46.19 9.17
CA PRO A 172 17.45 -45.92 10.50
C PRO A 172 18.13 -44.75 11.25
N PRO A 173 17.51 -44.26 12.35
CA PRO A 173 17.87 -42.97 12.92
C PRO A 173 19.06 -43.05 13.88
N THR A 174 19.89 -42.01 13.89
CA THR A 174 20.82 -41.75 14.99
C THR A 174 20.59 -40.34 15.51
N THR A 175 20.06 -40.26 16.74
CA THR A 175 20.17 -39.08 17.60
C THR A 175 21.47 -39.21 18.41
N PRO A 176 22.10 -38.09 18.81
CA PRO A 176 21.80 -37.45 20.10
C PRO A 176 21.89 -35.90 19.99
N ALA A 177 21.47 -35.01 20.89
CA ALA A 177 20.94 -35.06 22.24
C ALA A 177 20.04 -33.82 22.46
N SER A 178 19.03 -34.01 23.29
CA SER A 178 18.09 -33.09 23.95
C SER A 178 18.75 -31.86 24.62
N ALA A 179 18.27 -30.63 24.34
CA ALA A 179 17.21 -29.87 25.07
C ALA A 179 17.77 -28.92 26.15
N PRO A 180 17.01 -27.97 26.73
CA PRO A 180 15.85 -27.19 26.26
C PRO A 180 16.08 -25.65 26.43
N LEU A 181 15.15 -24.79 26.02
CA LEU A 181 14.52 -23.78 26.90
C LEU A 181 13.52 -22.90 26.15
N LEU A 182 12.26 -23.25 26.37
CA LEU A 182 11.10 -22.35 26.35
C LEU A 182 11.35 -21.18 27.32
N ALA A 183 10.71 -20.04 27.03
CA ALA A 183 10.55 -18.85 27.88
C ALA A 183 11.69 -17.81 27.86
N ALA A 184 11.60 -16.86 26.92
CA ALA A 184 11.72 -15.42 27.20
C ALA A 184 11.67 -14.57 25.90
N MET A 185 10.49 -14.40 25.31
CA MET A 185 10.17 -13.19 24.52
C MET A 185 8.69 -12.81 24.71
N VAL A 186 8.28 -12.77 25.98
CA VAL A 186 7.07 -12.07 26.47
C VAL A 186 7.50 -10.85 27.31
N CYS A 187 8.67 -10.26 27.04
CA CYS A 187 9.20 -9.14 27.84
C CYS A 187 9.74 -7.96 27.02
N LEU A 188 9.10 -7.61 25.91
CA LEU A 188 9.24 -6.26 25.33
C LEU A 188 7.90 -5.55 25.04
N VAL A 189 6.78 -6.11 25.51
CA VAL A 189 5.48 -5.41 25.62
C VAL A 189 5.31 -4.70 26.99
N GLY A 190 6.31 -4.83 27.89
CA GLY A 190 6.25 -4.33 29.26
C GLY A 190 6.96 -2.99 29.54
N LEU A 191 7.64 -2.38 28.56
CA LEU A 191 8.50 -1.20 28.79
C LEU A 191 8.12 0.07 28.03
N SER A 192 7.07 0.08 27.20
CA SER A 192 6.52 1.33 26.63
C SER A 192 5.21 1.80 27.30
N LEU A 193 4.53 0.97 28.09
CA LEU A 193 3.30 1.36 28.81
C LEU A 193 3.54 2.04 30.18
N ARG A 194 4.80 2.21 30.62
CA ARG A 194 5.13 3.00 31.83
C ARG A 194 5.44 4.47 31.55
N GLN A 195 5.56 4.89 30.29
CA GLN A 195 5.80 6.30 29.93
C GLN A 195 4.53 7.07 29.55
N LEU A 196 3.38 6.41 29.35
CA LEU A 196 2.10 7.09 29.13
C LEU A 196 1.33 7.42 30.43
N ALA A 197 1.69 6.79 31.56
CA ALA A 197 1.04 7.02 32.85
C ALA A 197 1.54 8.28 33.60
N ALA A 198 2.46 9.05 33.03
CA ALA A 198 3.04 10.25 33.65
C ALA A 198 2.66 11.58 32.98
N ARG A 199 1.82 11.60 31.94
CA ARG A 199 1.36 12.86 31.29
C ARG A 199 -0.14 13.14 31.35
N LEU A 200 -0.92 12.31 32.04
CA LEU A 200 -2.28 12.68 32.44
C LEU A 200 -2.28 13.26 33.86
N GLY A 201 -1.86 14.52 33.94
CA GLY A 201 -2.13 15.36 35.09
C GLY A 201 -3.65 15.58 35.21
N LYS A 202 -4.21 15.09 36.32
CA LYS A 202 -5.55 15.39 36.84
C LYS A 202 -5.91 16.86 36.63
N GLN A 203 -6.92 17.16 35.80
CA GLN A 203 -7.99 18.16 35.92
C GLN A 203 -8.72 18.16 34.55
N ARG A 204 -9.96 17.71 34.32
CA ARG A 204 -11.14 17.51 35.17
C ARG A 204 -12.01 16.42 34.52
N LEU A 205 -12.23 15.34 35.27
CA LEU A 205 -13.35 14.42 35.09
C LEU A 205 -14.55 15.04 35.82
N LEU A 206 -15.65 15.36 35.12
CA LEU A 206 -17.04 15.02 35.47
C LEU A 206 -18.06 15.78 34.60
N ALA A 207 -19.13 15.05 34.27
CA ALA A 207 -20.39 15.42 33.60
C ALA A 207 -20.35 15.34 32.06
N LEU A 208 -21.18 14.55 31.36
CA LEU A 208 -22.42 13.89 31.74
C LEU A 208 -22.70 12.76 30.73
N THR A 209 -22.76 11.52 31.20
CA THR A 209 -23.49 10.43 30.55
C THR A 209 -24.99 10.68 30.76
N VAL A 210 -25.79 10.52 29.71
CA VAL A 210 -27.25 10.19 29.64
C VAL A 210 -27.92 11.00 28.51
N CYS A 211 -28.36 10.29 27.48
CA CYS A 211 -29.64 10.38 26.77
C CYS A 211 -29.56 9.43 25.55
N VAL A 212 -29.77 8.14 25.77
CA VAL A 212 -31.07 7.47 25.59
C VAL A 212 -31.34 7.24 24.10
N GLY A 213 -31.22 5.98 23.71
CA GLY A 213 -31.71 5.50 22.44
C GLY A 213 -33.24 5.54 22.37
N LEU A 214 -33.75 5.57 21.14
CA LEU A 214 -35.04 4.99 20.81
C LEU A 214 -35.01 4.56 19.35
N ALA A 215 -35.30 3.28 19.12
CA ALA A 215 -35.55 2.69 17.82
C ALA A 215 -36.75 3.36 17.13
N LEU A 216 -36.90 3.16 15.81
CA LEU A 216 -38.02 2.38 15.28
C LEU A 216 -37.82 2.05 13.79
N SER A 217 -37.97 0.76 13.52
CA SER A 217 -38.19 0.11 12.24
C SER A 217 -39.41 0.63 11.48
N THR A 218 -39.31 0.71 10.15
CA THR A 218 -40.43 0.43 9.25
C THR A 218 -39.96 -0.46 8.12
N ALA A 219 -40.53 -1.67 8.07
CA ALA A 219 -40.59 -2.49 6.87
C ALA A 219 -41.47 -1.80 5.83
N SER A 220 -41.09 -1.89 4.55
CA SER A 220 -42.05 -1.82 3.45
C SER A 220 -41.60 -2.71 2.31
N CYS A 221 -42.52 -3.56 1.87
CA CYS A 221 -42.37 -4.54 0.80
C CYS A 221 -42.53 -3.91 -0.59
N GLY A 222 -42.07 -4.66 -1.59
CA GLY A 222 -42.37 -4.50 -3.02
C GLY A 222 -41.09 -4.78 -3.81
N GLY A 223 -40.96 -5.78 -4.68
CA GLY A 223 -41.94 -6.62 -5.37
C GLY A 223 -41.61 -6.59 -6.86
N GLY A 224 -41.20 -7.75 -7.41
CA GLY A 224 -41.46 -8.13 -8.81
C GLY A 224 -40.42 -7.80 -9.90
N GLY A 225 -39.86 -8.87 -10.49
CA GLY A 225 -40.12 -9.17 -11.91
C GLY A 225 -39.05 -8.87 -12.95
N GLY A 226 -38.35 -9.92 -13.39
CA GLY A 226 -38.37 -10.34 -14.80
C GLY A 226 -37.27 -9.85 -15.77
N GLY A 227 -36.48 -10.82 -16.26
CA GLY A 227 -36.38 -11.05 -17.71
C GLY A 227 -35.11 -10.62 -18.45
N GLY A 228 -34.25 -11.60 -18.72
CA GLY A 228 -33.75 -11.89 -20.07
C GLY A 228 -32.61 -11.03 -20.64
N GLY A 229 -31.49 -11.68 -20.96
CA GLY A 229 -30.46 -11.09 -21.81
C GLY A 229 -29.17 -11.88 -21.82
N GLY A 230 -29.20 -13.09 -22.38
CA GLY A 230 -27.97 -13.82 -22.73
C GLY A 230 -27.21 -13.06 -23.81
N GLY A 231 -26.16 -12.36 -23.41
CA GLY A 231 -25.15 -11.79 -24.29
C GLY A 231 -23.82 -12.45 -23.97
N GLY A 232 -23.42 -13.44 -24.77
CA GLY A 232 -22.06 -13.96 -24.76
C GLY A 232 -21.12 -12.87 -25.28
N GLY A 233 -20.62 -12.05 -24.36
CA GLY A 233 -19.37 -11.34 -24.53
C GLY A 233 -18.26 -12.29 -24.14
N SER A 234 -17.40 -12.66 -25.08
CA SER A 234 -16.16 -13.36 -24.78
C SER A 234 -15.39 -12.51 -23.77
N SER A 235 -15.42 -12.91 -22.50
CA SER A 235 -14.53 -12.35 -21.49
C SER A 235 -13.09 -12.68 -21.90
N PRO A 236 -12.13 -11.76 -21.76
CA PRO A 236 -10.72 -12.10 -21.92
C PRO A 236 -10.40 -13.30 -21.02
N SER A 237 -9.52 -14.19 -21.48
CA SER A 237 -9.15 -15.44 -20.82
C SER A 237 -8.47 -15.19 -19.47
N ALA A 238 -9.25 -14.80 -18.46
CA ALA A 238 -8.82 -14.82 -17.09
C ALA A 238 -8.66 -16.29 -16.69
N THR A 239 -7.47 -16.68 -16.26
CA THR A 239 -7.22 -18.02 -15.72
C THR A 239 -7.26 -17.93 -14.21
N VAL A 240 -8.16 -18.70 -13.58
CA VAL A 240 -8.28 -18.78 -12.12
C VAL A 240 -7.65 -20.08 -11.63
N SER A 241 -6.73 -19.96 -10.67
CA SER A 241 -6.12 -21.10 -9.99
C SER A 241 -6.36 -20.98 -8.48
N TYR A 242 -6.60 -22.12 -7.84
CA TYR A 242 -6.85 -22.23 -6.40
C TYR A 242 -5.68 -22.97 -5.76
N ASP A 243 -4.97 -22.29 -4.86
CA ASP A 243 -4.19 -22.93 -3.81
C ASP A 243 -4.94 -22.73 -2.49
N SER A 244 -4.83 -23.63 -1.52
CA SER A 244 -5.86 -23.84 -0.47
C SER A 244 -6.39 -22.60 0.24
N ASP A 245 -5.59 -21.53 0.31
CA ASP A 245 -5.91 -20.26 0.95
C ASP A 245 -5.57 -19.02 0.08
N THR A 246 -5.17 -19.22 -1.19
CA THR A 246 -4.80 -18.15 -2.14
C THR A 246 -5.40 -18.43 -3.52
N ILE A 247 -6.18 -17.49 -4.02
CA ILE A 247 -6.77 -17.49 -5.36
C ILE A 247 -5.92 -16.57 -6.25
N VAL A 248 -5.58 -17.07 -7.44
CA VAL A 248 -4.83 -16.33 -8.45
C VAL A 248 -5.70 -16.12 -9.68
N VAL A 249 -5.85 -14.86 -10.11
CA VAL A 249 -6.59 -14.47 -11.30
C VAL A 249 -5.63 -13.74 -12.24
N ALA A 250 -5.20 -14.42 -13.30
CA ALA A 250 -4.22 -13.89 -14.25
C ALA A 250 -4.87 -13.42 -15.56
N GLY A 251 -4.22 -12.47 -16.25
CA GLY A 251 -4.63 -12.00 -17.58
C GLY A 251 -5.74 -10.94 -17.58
N LEU A 252 -5.89 -10.23 -16.47
CA LEU A 252 -6.83 -9.12 -16.35
C LEU A 252 -6.31 -7.90 -17.12
N THR A 253 -7.21 -7.13 -17.72
CA THR A 253 -6.88 -5.88 -18.42
C THR A 253 -7.55 -4.66 -17.81
N ASP A 254 -8.63 -4.89 -17.05
CA ASP A 254 -9.30 -3.85 -16.26
C ASP A 254 -8.56 -3.63 -14.93
N SER A 255 -8.79 -2.47 -14.31
CA SER A 255 -8.24 -2.15 -12.97
C SER A 255 -9.17 -2.55 -11.82
N TYR A 256 -10.00 -3.56 -12.02
CA TYR A 256 -10.87 -4.10 -10.99
C TYR A 256 -11.17 -5.59 -11.20
N TYR A 257 -11.61 -6.24 -10.14
CA TYR A 257 -12.11 -7.62 -10.16
C TYR A 257 -13.17 -7.80 -9.07
N THR A 258 -14.31 -8.39 -9.41
CA THR A 258 -15.32 -8.79 -8.42
C THR A 258 -15.06 -10.24 -8.03
N THR A 259 -14.88 -10.48 -6.73
CA THR A 259 -14.61 -11.81 -6.19
C THR A 259 -15.82 -12.74 -6.34
N ASP A 260 -15.57 -14.03 -6.16
CA ASP A 260 -16.65 -14.97 -5.83
C ASP A 260 -17.11 -14.78 -4.38
N ASP A 261 -18.04 -15.64 -3.92
CA ASP A 261 -18.53 -15.64 -2.54
C ASP A 261 -17.35 -15.80 -1.55
N LEU A 262 -17.27 -14.87 -0.59
CA LEU A 262 -16.25 -14.88 0.46
C LEU A 262 -16.87 -15.37 1.78
N GLU A 263 -16.06 -15.90 2.67
CA GLU A 263 -16.51 -16.28 4.02
C GLU A 263 -16.73 -15.02 4.87
N GLU A 264 -17.99 -14.78 5.27
CA GLU A 264 -18.37 -13.66 6.13
C GLU A 264 -17.56 -13.66 7.44
N GLY A 265 -17.01 -12.49 7.79
CA GLY A 265 -16.16 -12.28 8.97
C GLY A 265 -14.71 -12.73 8.82
N ALA A 266 -14.32 -13.36 7.70
CA ALA A 266 -12.92 -13.71 7.45
C ALA A 266 -12.13 -12.48 6.96
N THR A 267 -10.85 -12.44 7.32
CA THR A 267 -9.91 -11.44 6.79
C THR A 267 -9.29 -11.98 5.51
N TYR A 268 -9.40 -11.21 4.44
CA TYR A 268 -8.78 -11.47 3.15
C TYR A 268 -7.62 -10.51 2.94
N TYR A 269 -6.54 -11.02 2.37
CA TYR A 269 -5.38 -10.28 1.88
C TYR A 269 -5.44 -10.26 0.37
N TRP A 270 -4.93 -9.20 -0.25
CA TRP A 270 -4.89 -9.11 -1.71
C TRP A 270 -3.76 -8.22 -2.20
N GLN A 271 -3.25 -8.56 -3.38
CA GLN A 271 -2.13 -7.92 -4.04
C GLN A 271 -2.33 -7.96 -5.55
N VAL A 272 -1.88 -6.92 -6.25
CA VAL A 272 -1.95 -6.81 -7.70
C VAL A 272 -0.55 -6.79 -8.27
N ILE A 273 -0.33 -7.62 -9.31
CA ILE A 273 0.92 -7.71 -10.03
C ILE A 273 0.65 -7.22 -11.44
N ALA A 274 1.28 -6.11 -11.83
CA ALA A 274 1.25 -5.65 -13.20
C ALA A 274 2.35 -6.34 -14.01
N VAL A 275 2.01 -6.79 -15.21
CA VAL A 275 2.90 -7.53 -16.11
C VAL A 275 2.98 -6.79 -17.44
N ASP A 276 4.19 -6.41 -17.86
CA ASP A 276 4.42 -5.73 -19.13
C ASP A 276 4.55 -6.70 -20.32
N GLY A 277 4.75 -6.14 -21.52
CA GLY A 277 4.85 -6.91 -22.76
C GLY A 277 6.06 -7.86 -22.83
N ASP A 278 7.07 -7.64 -22.00
CA ASP A 278 8.26 -8.49 -21.89
C ASP A 278 8.14 -9.54 -20.76
N GLY A 279 7.03 -9.49 -20.00
CA GLY A 279 6.77 -10.37 -18.86
C GLY A 279 7.43 -9.91 -17.57
N GLN A 280 7.91 -8.67 -17.48
CA GLN A 280 8.41 -8.12 -16.22
C GLN A 280 7.23 -7.82 -15.29
N GLU A 281 7.39 -8.21 -14.04
CA GLU A 281 6.37 -8.08 -13.00
C GLU A 281 6.67 -6.88 -12.08
N TYR A 282 5.62 -6.15 -11.72
CA TYR A 282 5.63 -5.03 -10.77
C TYR A 282 4.54 -5.29 -9.74
N GLU A 283 4.96 -5.70 -8.55
CA GLU A 283 4.06 -6.10 -7.47
C GLU A 283 3.70 -4.91 -6.58
N SER A 284 2.42 -4.77 -6.23
CA SER A 284 1.98 -3.86 -5.18
C SER A 284 2.38 -4.36 -3.80
N GLU A 285 2.31 -3.48 -2.81
CA GLU A 285 2.17 -3.93 -1.43
C GLU A 285 0.84 -4.70 -1.22
N THR A 286 0.79 -5.48 -0.14
CA THR A 286 -0.40 -6.28 0.21
C THR A 286 -1.40 -5.45 1.02
N SER A 287 -2.64 -5.38 0.54
CA SER A 287 -3.78 -4.83 1.28
C SER A 287 -4.58 -5.96 1.95
N SER A 288 -5.49 -5.59 2.86
CA SER A 288 -6.36 -6.55 3.55
C SER A 288 -7.73 -5.97 3.86
N PHE A 289 -8.77 -6.79 3.94
CA PHE A 289 -10.12 -6.38 4.34
C PHE A 289 -10.86 -7.50 5.05
N VAL A 290 -11.95 -7.18 5.74
CA VAL A 290 -12.85 -8.16 6.37
C VAL A 290 -14.12 -8.29 5.53
N ALA A 291 -14.48 -9.52 5.17
CA ALA A 291 -15.70 -9.79 4.40
C ALA A 291 -16.97 -9.64 5.26
N GLU A 292 -18.03 -9.03 4.71
CA GLU A 292 -19.35 -8.78 5.33
C GLU A 292 -20.54 -9.27 4.51
#